data_AF-A0A397UFI5-F1
#
_entry.id   AF-A0A397UFI5-F1
#
_cell.length_a   1.000
_cell.length_b   1.000
_cell.length_c   1.000
_cell.angle_alpha   90.00
_cell.angle_beta   90.00
_cell.angle_gamma   90.00
#
_symmetry.space_group_name_H-M   'P 1'
#
loop_
_entity.id
_entity.type
_entity.pdbx_description
1 polymer ?
#
loop_
_entity_poly.entity_id
_entity_poly.type
_entity_poly.pdbx_seq_one_letter_code
_entity_poly.pdbx_strand_id
1 'polypeptide(L)'
;MFKLSTIGKITLISIILQAIINTVLECFVIYLHVNFVSQYDLDSTGQGISEADLIYHAIFIISLFFQILLVADALWRRNSVQIVALVIFNLLSLAYAGIQLYQHQILEEQGTEKAPYNPKDPRFPKGDANRETPKDYYEPRMRPIEHTIIGLISAFSIYLAFMSYLLTKEFGWENYRTYSADVRVRDAFWNLTILQTLIKMDVFFIGSYALQLIPSQQIGYYSSVAEIALVFFVGTLLLLISWVSVVYEMKYLLLSAINLYGISLIYWAFRLVSICIPKSDDPYEYTRRFLIFFLAVIIVLVLATVFYSVICFRNMMRGLYVLTVFGRPENEPEGRSPYVGTNNNYSGPNNNYLGADDDLESPSSKRMSKRESAIRQQQLITKQQHEKPILD
;
A
#
# COMPACT_ATOMS: atom_id res chain seq x y z
N MET A 1 -5.03 20.31 -17.48
CA MET A 1 -5.77 19.04 -17.62
C MET A 1 -4.78 17.97 -18.06
N PHE A 2 -4.43 17.03 -17.19
CA PHE A 2 -3.42 16.00 -17.50
C PHE A 2 -3.93 15.09 -18.62
N LYS A 3 -3.19 15.00 -19.74
CA LYS A 3 -3.50 14.05 -20.81
C LYS A 3 -2.92 12.69 -20.43
N LEU A 4 -3.78 11.81 -19.91
CA LEU A 4 -3.45 10.40 -19.69
C LEU A 4 -3.13 9.73 -21.04
N SER A 5 -2.10 8.90 -21.08
CA SER A 5 -1.80 8.02 -22.22
C SER A 5 -2.99 7.11 -22.53
N THR A 6 -3.17 6.78 -23.81
CA THR A 6 -4.20 5.83 -24.24
C THR A 6 -4.06 4.48 -23.52
N ILE A 7 -2.83 4.00 -23.34
CA ILE A 7 -2.55 2.73 -22.64
C ILE A 7 -2.95 2.85 -21.15
N GLY A 8 -2.65 3.99 -20.53
CA GLY A 8 -3.05 4.28 -19.16
C GLY A 8 -4.57 4.30 -18.99
N LYS A 9 -5.30 4.91 -19.93
CA LYS A 9 -6.78 4.93 -19.91
C LYS A 9 -7.36 3.52 -20.03
N ILE A 10 -6.86 2.73 -20.99
CA ILE A 10 -7.30 1.35 -21.18
C ILE A 10 -7.06 0.53 -19.91
N THR A 11 -5.86 0.61 -19.33
CA THR A 11 -5.51 -0.11 -18.10
C THR A 11 -6.41 0.26 -16.94
N LEU A 12 -6.64 1.56 -16.72
CA LEU A 12 -7.52 2.05 -15.65
C LEU A 12 -8.96 1.55 -15.84
N ILE A 13 -9.51 1.65 -17.05
CA ILE A 13 -10.86 1.17 -17.36
C ILE A 13 -10.95 -0.35 -17.15
N SER A 14 -9.95 -1.11 -17.57
CA SER A 14 -9.92 -2.56 -17.38
C SER A 14 -9.92 -2.97 -15.91
N ILE A 15 -9.15 -2.28 -15.06
CA ILE A 15 -9.11 -2.55 -13.61
C ILE A 15 -10.44 -2.18 -12.96
N ILE A 16 -11.03 -1.04 -13.33
CA ILE A 16 -12.36 -0.65 -12.83
C ILE A 16 -13.41 -1.69 -13.22
N LEU A 17 -13.40 -2.15 -14.48
CA LEU A 17 -14.33 -3.16 -14.96
C LEU A 17 -14.14 -4.50 -14.22
N GLN A 18 -12.90 -4.95 -14.07
CA GLN A 18 -12.57 -6.16 -13.32
C GLN A 18 -12.98 -6.07 -11.85
N ALA A 19 -12.77 -4.92 -11.20
CA ALA A 19 -13.20 -4.68 -9.83
C ALA A 19 -14.73 -4.71 -9.69
N ILE A 20 -15.47 -4.09 -10.62
CA ILE A 20 -16.95 -4.11 -10.63
C ILE A 20 -17.46 -5.54 -10.78
N ILE A 21 -16.95 -6.29 -11.77
CA ILE A 21 -17.40 -7.67 -12.02
C ILE A 21 -17.13 -8.55 -10.80
N ASN A 22 -15.92 -8.53 -10.25
CA ASN A 22 -15.59 -9.34 -9.07
C ASN A 22 -16.41 -8.90 -7.85
N THR A 23 -16.62 -7.61 -7.62
CA THR A 23 -17.46 -7.14 -6.50
C THR A 23 -18.90 -7.67 -6.62
N VAL A 24 -19.47 -7.70 -7.82
CA VAL A 24 -20.82 -8.26 -8.04
C VAL A 24 -20.86 -9.76 -7.74
N LEU A 25 -19.85 -10.51 -8.20
CA LEU A 25 -19.75 -11.95 -7.94
C LEU A 25 -19.58 -12.23 -6.43
N GLU A 26 -18.71 -11.48 -5.75
CA GLU A 26 -18.51 -11.54 -4.30
C GLU A 26 -19.80 -11.25 -3.53
N CYS A 27 -20.54 -10.20 -3.90
CA CYS A 27 -21.85 -9.92 -3.30
C CYS A 27 -22.85 -11.08 -3.48
N PHE A 28 -22.79 -11.79 -4.62
CA PHE A 28 -23.59 -12.98 -4.85
C PHE A 28 -23.19 -14.14 -3.93
N VAL A 29 -21.88 -14.37 -3.73
CA VAL A 29 -21.38 -15.40 -2.80
C VAL A 29 -21.80 -15.07 -1.37
N ILE A 30 -21.62 -13.82 -0.92
CA ILE A 30 -22.08 -13.35 0.40
C ILE A 30 -23.59 -13.59 0.57
N TYR A 31 -24.40 -13.30 -0.46
CA TYR A 31 -25.84 -13.54 -0.41
C TYR A 31 -26.17 -15.03 -0.24
N LEU A 32 -25.51 -15.93 -0.96
CA LEU A 32 -25.71 -17.37 -0.82
C LEU A 32 -25.27 -17.87 0.56
N HIS A 33 -24.10 -17.43 1.01
CA HIS A 33 -23.52 -17.71 2.33
C HIS A 33 -24.47 -17.35 3.48
N VAL A 34 -24.92 -16.08 3.53
CA VAL A 34 -25.81 -15.62 4.60
C VAL A 34 -27.11 -16.41 4.62
N ASN A 35 -27.66 -16.75 3.45
CA ASN A 35 -28.88 -17.56 3.38
C ASN A 35 -28.64 -19.02 3.81
N PHE A 36 -27.50 -19.61 3.47
CA PHE A 36 -27.11 -20.95 3.92
C PHE A 36 -26.99 -21.01 5.44
N VAL A 37 -26.18 -20.13 6.03
CA VAL A 37 -25.95 -20.09 7.48
C VAL A 37 -27.23 -19.80 8.25
N SER A 38 -28.14 -18.99 7.70
CA SER A 38 -29.41 -18.66 8.36
C SER A 38 -30.35 -19.84 8.62
N GLN A 39 -30.09 -21.02 8.04
CA GLN A 39 -30.86 -22.25 8.28
C GLN A 39 -30.44 -22.99 9.56
N TYR A 40 -29.40 -22.52 10.23
CA TYR A 40 -28.86 -23.10 11.46
C TYR A 40 -28.81 -22.05 12.58
N ASP A 41 -29.05 -22.48 13.82
CA ASP A 41 -28.88 -21.63 15.00
C ASP A 41 -27.44 -21.77 15.50
N LEU A 42 -26.54 -20.91 15.00
CA LEU A 42 -25.11 -21.00 15.29
C LEU A 42 -24.79 -20.71 16.77
N ASP A 43 -23.89 -21.52 17.35
CA ASP A 43 -23.23 -21.25 18.62
C ASP A 43 -22.13 -20.16 18.46
N SER A 44 -21.45 -19.78 19.54
CA SER A 44 -20.44 -18.71 19.51
C SER A 44 -19.30 -18.99 18.52
N THR A 45 -18.87 -20.26 18.43
CA THR A 45 -17.79 -20.66 17.52
C THR A 45 -18.27 -20.62 16.07
N GLY A 46 -19.46 -21.16 15.77
CA GLY A 46 -20.04 -21.08 14.44
C GLY A 46 -20.29 -19.63 13.98
N GLN A 47 -20.74 -18.76 14.88
CA GLN A 47 -20.87 -17.32 14.62
C GLN A 47 -19.52 -16.70 14.27
N GLY A 48 -18.48 -16.99 15.05
CA GLY A 48 -17.13 -16.48 14.79
C GLY A 48 -16.56 -16.92 13.44
N ILE A 49 -16.79 -18.18 13.04
CA ILE A 49 -16.36 -18.69 11.72
C ILE A 49 -17.13 -17.98 10.61
N SER A 50 -18.44 -17.79 10.75
CA SER A 50 -19.28 -17.08 9.78
C SER A 50 -18.91 -15.61 9.66
N GLU A 51 -18.60 -14.93 10.77
CA GLU A 51 -18.14 -13.55 10.77
C GLU A 51 -16.76 -13.41 10.12
N ALA A 52 -15.86 -14.36 10.36
CA ALA A 52 -14.55 -14.38 9.71
C ALA A 52 -14.67 -14.48 8.19
N ASP A 53 -15.50 -15.40 7.70
CA ASP A 53 -15.77 -15.55 6.27
C ASP A 53 -16.30 -14.24 5.64
N LEU A 54 -17.28 -13.59 6.28
CA LEU A 54 -17.81 -12.29 5.84
C LEU A 54 -16.75 -11.19 5.81
N ILE A 55 -15.86 -11.15 6.81
CA ILE A 55 -14.76 -10.19 6.85
C ILE A 55 -13.75 -10.46 5.74
N TYR A 56 -13.50 -11.71 5.39
CA TYR A 56 -12.62 -12.04 4.27
C TYR A 56 -13.23 -11.60 2.93
N HIS A 57 -14.52 -11.79 2.71
CA HIS A 57 -15.21 -11.22 1.55
C HIS A 57 -15.09 -9.68 1.52
N ALA A 58 -15.29 -9.01 2.66
CA ALA A 58 -15.16 -7.56 2.75
C ALA A 58 -13.74 -7.07 2.43
N ILE A 59 -12.70 -7.73 2.96
CA ILE A 59 -11.30 -7.41 2.67
C ILE A 59 -10.98 -7.61 1.19
N PHE A 60 -11.53 -8.66 0.57
CA PHE A 60 -11.34 -8.88 -0.85
C PHE A 60 -11.93 -7.74 -1.69
N ILE A 61 -13.15 -7.28 -1.39
CA ILE A 61 -13.77 -6.12 -2.04
C ILE A 61 -12.95 -4.84 -1.81
N ILE A 62 -12.47 -4.61 -0.58
CA ILE A 62 -11.58 -3.47 -0.26
C ILE A 62 -10.29 -3.56 -1.08
N SER A 63 -9.76 -4.76 -1.32
CA SER A 63 -8.56 -4.98 -2.15
C SER A 63 -8.77 -4.52 -3.60
N LEU A 64 -9.95 -4.80 -4.18
CA LEU A 64 -10.30 -4.36 -5.54
C LEU A 64 -10.36 -2.84 -5.63
N PHE A 65 -10.95 -2.19 -4.63
CA PHE A 65 -10.97 -0.73 -4.55
C PHE A 65 -9.56 -0.13 -4.37
N PHE A 66 -8.74 -0.74 -3.51
CA PHE A 66 -7.36 -0.34 -3.31
C PHE A 66 -6.53 -0.47 -4.60
N GLN A 67 -6.77 -1.51 -5.41
CA GLN A 67 -6.13 -1.68 -6.72
C GLN A 67 -6.47 -0.53 -7.69
N ILE A 68 -7.72 -0.05 -7.68
CA ILE A 68 -8.14 1.15 -8.46
C ILE A 68 -7.37 2.39 -7.97
N LEU A 69 -7.29 2.60 -6.65
CA LEU A 69 -6.55 3.73 -6.09
C LEU A 69 -5.06 3.68 -6.46
N LEU A 70 -4.44 2.50 -6.38
CA LEU A 70 -3.04 2.31 -6.76
C LEU A 70 -2.79 2.64 -8.23
N VAL A 71 -3.60 2.14 -9.15
CA VAL A 71 -3.40 2.45 -10.58
C VAL A 71 -3.68 3.91 -10.89
N ALA A 72 -4.73 4.51 -10.31
CA ALA A 72 -5.04 5.91 -10.51
C ALA A 72 -3.86 6.79 -10.06
N ASP A 73 -3.29 6.46 -8.91
CA ASP A 73 -2.13 7.13 -8.36
C ASP A 73 -0.86 6.94 -9.21
N ALA A 74 -0.62 5.71 -9.66
CA ALA A 74 0.52 5.36 -10.49
C ALA A 74 0.49 6.09 -11.84
N LEU A 75 -0.70 6.18 -12.46
CA LEU A 75 -0.90 6.91 -13.70
C LEU A 75 -0.80 8.43 -13.51
N TRP A 76 -1.33 8.97 -12.41
CA TRP A 76 -1.22 10.40 -12.09
C TRP A 76 0.24 10.82 -11.92
N ARG A 77 1.01 10.03 -11.16
CA ARG A 77 2.41 10.33 -10.86
C ARG A 77 3.41 9.80 -11.89
N ARG A 78 2.94 9.10 -12.94
CA ARG A 78 3.78 8.39 -13.93
C ARG A 78 4.83 7.50 -13.25
N ASN A 79 4.38 6.79 -12.22
CA ASN A 79 5.21 5.98 -11.36
C ASN A 79 5.21 4.53 -11.83
N SER A 80 6.26 4.13 -12.55
CA SER A 80 6.46 2.76 -13.01
C SER A 80 6.64 1.74 -11.89
N VAL A 81 7.19 2.13 -10.74
CA VAL A 81 7.35 1.22 -9.60
C VAL A 81 5.99 0.80 -9.04
N GLN A 82 5.04 1.74 -8.93
CA GLN A 82 3.67 1.43 -8.50
C GLN A 82 2.96 0.53 -9.50
N ILE A 83 3.22 0.68 -10.80
CA ILE A 83 2.67 -0.21 -11.82
C ILE A 83 3.19 -1.64 -11.65
N VAL A 84 4.47 -1.85 -11.29
CA VAL A 84 4.98 -3.19 -10.96
C VAL A 84 4.36 -3.71 -9.66
N ALA A 85 4.23 -2.86 -8.64
CA ALA A 85 3.58 -3.24 -7.38
C ALA A 85 2.12 -3.64 -7.58
N LEU A 86 1.41 -3.03 -8.53
CA LEU A 86 0.04 -3.37 -8.92
C LEU A 86 -0.07 -4.81 -9.45
N VAL A 87 0.91 -5.28 -10.22
CA VAL A 87 0.96 -6.67 -10.71
C VAL A 87 1.17 -7.63 -9.55
N ILE A 88 2.13 -7.33 -8.66
CA ILE A 88 2.40 -8.15 -7.47
C ILE A 88 1.15 -8.20 -6.57
N PHE A 89 0.48 -7.07 -6.38
CA PHE A 89 -0.76 -7.00 -5.61
C PHE A 89 -1.85 -7.88 -6.22
N ASN A 90 -2.03 -7.87 -7.54
CA ASN A 90 -2.99 -8.72 -8.21
C ASN A 90 -2.68 -10.22 -8.05
N LEU A 91 -1.39 -10.60 -8.03
CA LEU A 91 -0.98 -11.98 -7.75
C LEU A 91 -1.26 -12.38 -6.28
N LEU A 92 -1.08 -11.45 -5.34
CA LEU A 92 -1.46 -11.66 -3.95
C LEU A 92 -2.98 -11.81 -3.80
N SER A 93 -3.79 -11.02 -4.53
CA SER A 93 -5.24 -11.19 -4.60
C SER A 93 -5.65 -12.55 -5.20
N LEU A 94 -4.90 -13.07 -6.17
CA LEU A 94 -5.13 -14.43 -6.69
C LEU A 94 -4.87 -15.51 -5.61
N ALA A 95 -3.75 -15.39 -4.88
CA ALA A 95 -3.45 -16.30 -3.77
C ALA A 95 -4.52 -16.20 -2.67
N TYR A 96 -4.98 -14.99 -2.36
CA TYR A 96 -6.07 -14.73 -1.43
C TYR A 96 -7.34 -15.47 -1.83
N ALA A 97 -7.80 -15.32 -3.09
CA ALA A 97 -9.01 -15.99 -3.58
C ALA A 97 -8.90 -17.52 -3.47
N GLY A 98 -7.71 -18.07 -3.69
CA GLY A 98 -7.44 -19.49 -3.46
C GLY A 98 -7.58 -19.92 -1.99
N ILE A 99 -7.10 -19.11 -1.03
CA ILE A 99 -7.25 -19.38 0.41
C ILE A 99 -8.72 -19.25 0.84
N GLN A 100 -9.44 -18.29 0.27
CA GLN A 100 -10.86 -18.02 0.56
C GLN A 100 -11.75 -19.23 0.27
N LEU A 101 -11.51 -19.94 -0.85
CA LEU A 101 -12.21 -21.18 -1.17
C LEU A 101 -12.12 -22.23 -0.05
N TYR A 102 -10.95 -22.36 0.57
CA TYR A 102 -10.78 -23.28 1.70
C TYR A 102 -11.48 -22.81 2.97
N GLN A 103 -11.58 -21.50 3.18
CA GLN A 103 -12.30 -20.94 4.31
C GLN A 103 -13.80 -21.23 4.21
N HIS A 104 -14.34 -21.13 3.00
CA HIS A 104 -15.73 -21.47 2.74
C HIS A 104 -16.03 -22.93 3.10
N GLN A 105 -15.13 -23.85 2.74
CA GLN A 105 -15.24 -25.27 3.10
C GLN A 105 -15.22 -25.49 4.62
N ILE A 106 -14.34 -24.78 5.34
CA ILE A 106 -14.27 -24.84 6.81
C ILE A 106 -15.60 -24.42 7.44
N LEU A 107 -16.21 -23.34 6.93
CA LEU A 107 -17.52 -22.90 7.39
C LEU A 107 -18.61 -23.95 7.12
N GLU A 108 -18.68 -24.46 5.90
CA GLU A 108 -19.69 -25.47 5.49
C GLU A 108 -19.61 -26.72 6.37
N GLU A 109 -18.39 -27.19 6.67
CA GLU A 109 -18.15 -28.44 7.39
C GLU A 109 -18.17 -28.28 8.90
N GLN A 110 -17.52 -27.25 9.44
CA GLN A 110 -17.25 -27.11 10.88
C GLN A 110 -18.12 -26.02 11.52
N GLY A 111 -18.37 -24.92 10.80
CA GLY A 111 -19.20 -23.82 11.29
C GLY A 111 -20.65 -24.24 11.54
N THR A 112 -21.16 -25.18 10.75
CA THR A 112 -22.52 -25.70 10.90
C THR A 112 -22.59 -27.04 11.62
N GLU A 113 -21.49 -27.72 11.97
CA GLU A 113 -21.51 -29.12 12.45
C GLU A 113 -22.34 -29.32 13.74
N LYS A 114 -22.16 -28.43 14.72
CA LYS A 114 -22.76 -28.53 16.06
C LYS A 114 -24.04 -27.71 16.24
N ALA A 115 -24.39 -26.87 15.25
CA ALA A 115 -25.49 -25.92 15.35
C ALA A 115 -26.86 -26.62 15.23
N PRO A 116 -27.87 -26.36 16.07
CA PRO A 116 -29.22 -26.89 15.84
C PRO A 116 -29.77 -26.51 14.46
N TYR A 117 -30.40 -27.47 13.76
CA TYR A 117 -30.99 -27.24 12.44
C TYR A 117 -32.40 -26.67 12.60
N ASN A 118 -32.59 -25.45 12.11
CA ASN A 118 -33.85 -24.72 12.23
C ASN A 118 -34.12 -23.93 10.94
N PRO A 119 -34.61 -24.61 9.89
CA PRO A 119 -34.73 -23.99 8.58
C PRO A 119 -35.76 -22.85 8.62
N LYS A 120 -35.32 -21.67 8.16
CA LYS A 120 -36.16 -20.48 8.00
C LYS A 120 -36.81 -20.42 6.62
N ASP A 121 -36.15 -20.97 5.60
CA ASP A 121 -36.71 -21.04 4.25
C ASP A 121 -37.69 -22.25 4.17
N PRO A 122 -38.96 -22.04 3.78
CA PRO A 122 -39.95 -23.11 3.60
C PRO A 122 -39.54 -24.20 2.60
N ARG A 123 -38.54 -23.95 1.74
CA ARG A 123 -38.02 -24.93 0.79
C ARG A 123 -37.33 -26.11 1.48
N PHE A 124 -36.82 -25.93 2.69
CA PHE A 124 -36.11 -26.98 3.40
C PHE A 124 -37.03 -27.66 4.42
N PRO A 125 -37.23 -28.99 4.32
CA PRO A 125 -38.07 -29.71 5.25
C PRO A 125 -37.48 -29.67 6.67
N LYS A 126 -38.35 -29.51 7.66
CA LYS A 126 -37.97 -29.57 9.07
C LYS A 126 -37.61 -31.00 9.47
N GLY A 127 -36.74 -31.11 10.48
CA GLY A 127 -36.29 -32.38 11.05
C GLY A 127 -34.82 -32.65 10.77
N ASP A 128 -34.12 -33.15 11.78
CA ASP A 128 -32.65 -33.32 11.76
C ASP A 128 -32.15 -34.27 10.66
N ALA A 129 -33.00 -35.20 10.21
CA ALA A 129 -32.67 -36.08 9.07
C ALA A 129 -32.41 -35.32 7.76
N ASN A 130 -32.89 -34.07 7.64
CA ASN A 130 -32.74 -33.23 6.46
C ASN A 130 -31.70 -32.11 6.64
N ARG A 131 -30.87 -32.20 7.68
CA ARG A 131 -29.87 -31.18 8.03
C ARG A 131 -28.89 -30.85 6.89
N GLU A 132 -28.58 -31.83 6.04
CA GLU A 132 -27.64 -31.65 4.93
C GLU A 132 -28.29 -31.02 3.69
N THR A 133 -29.62 -30.96 3.62
CA THR A 133 -30.35 -30.46 2.44
C THR A 133 -30.04 -28.99 2.07
N PRO A 134 -29.79 -28.05 3.01
CA PRO A 134 -29.31 -26.73 2.65
C PRO A 134 -27.93 -26.78 1.99
N LYS A 135 -27.00 -27.59 2.51
CA LYS A 135 -25.64 -27.72 1.96
C LYS A 135 -25.70 -28.19 0.50
N ASP A 136 -26.45 -29.27 0.25
CA ASP A 136 -26.68 -29.81 -1.10
C ASP A 136 -27.29 -28.80 -2.08
N TYR A 137 -28.02 -27.80 -1.57
CA TYR A 137 -28.62 -26.75 -2.38
C TYR A 137 -27.66 -25.58 -2.66
N TYR A 138 -26.93 -25.09 -1.65
CA TYR A 138 -26.09 -23.89 -1.77
C TYR A 138 -24.70 -24.19 -2.35
N GLU A 139 -24.07 -25.29 -1.96
CA GLU A 139 -22.72 -25.69 -2.39
C GLU A 139 -22.57 -25.68 -3.94
N PRO A 140 -23.43 -26.35 -4.73
CA PRO A 140 -23.29 -26.38 -6.19
C PRO A 140 -23.59 -25.03 -6.87
N ARG A 141 -24.18 -24.06 -6.16
CA ARG A 141 -24.45 -22.71 -6.68
C ARG A 141 -23.32 -21.74 -6.38
N MET A 142 -22.66 -21.93 -5.24
CA MET A 142 -21.63 -21.04 -4.72
C MET A 142 -20.25 -21.36 -5.30
N ARG A 143 -19.83 -22.64 -5.27
CA ARG A 143 -18.50 -23.06 -5.75
C ARG A 143 -18.20 -22.62 -7.19
N PRO A 144 -19.11 -22.74 -8.17
CA PRO A 144 -18.82 -22.28 -9.53
C PRO A 144 -18.53 -20.77 -9.61
N ILE A 145 -19.18 -19.96 -8.76
CA ILE A 145 -18.95 -18.50 -8.72
C ILE A 145 -17.54 -18.23 -8.20
N GLU A 146 -17.12 -18.88 -7.12
CA GLU A 146 -15.76 -18.75 -6.56
C GLU A 146 -14.68 -19.18 -7.55
N HIS A 147 -14.87 -20.31 -8.23
CA HIS A 147 -13.94 -20.75 -9.29
C HIS A 147 -13.91 -19.75 -10.47
N THR A 148 -15.05 -19.11 -10.77
CA THR A 148 -15.12 -18.06 -11.80
C THR A 148 -14.33 -16.82 -11.37
N ILE A 149 -14.41 -16.41 -10.10
CA ILE A 149 -13.63 -15.30 -9.54
C ILE A 149 -12.12 -15.59 -9.67
N ILE A 150 -11.68 -16.78 -9.23
CA ILE A 150 -10.27 -17.20 -9.35
C ILE A 150 -9.82 -17.20 -10.82
N GLY A 151 -10.63 -17.77 -11.72
CA GLY A 151 -10.35 -17.78 -13.16
C GLY A 151 -10.23 -16.37 -13.76
N LEU A 152 -11.13 -15.47 -13.37
CA LEU A 152 -11.14 -14.08 -13.84
C LEU A 152 -9.91 -13.32 -13.37
N ILE A 153 -9.53 -13.43 -12.10
CA ILE A 153 -8.33 -12.77 -11.55
C ILE A 153 -7.07 -13.35 -12.17
N SER A 154 -7.02 -14.67 -12.41
CA SER A 154 -5.89 -15.34 -13.07
C SER A 154 -5.69 -14.84 -14.50
N ALA A 155 -6.75 -14.83 -15.32
CA ALA A 155 -6.70 -14.28 -16.67
C ALA A 155 -6.33 -12.78 -16.66
N PHE A 156 -6.89 -12.03 -15.72
CA PHE A 156 -6.57 -10.62 -15.54
C PHE A 156 -5.12 -10.38 -15.10
N SER A 157 -4.52 -11.30 -14.32
CA SER A 157 -3.11 -11.22 -13.92
C SER A 157 -2.18 -11.21 -15.14
N ILE A 158 -2.44 -12.09 -16.11
CA ILE A 158 -1.66 -12.18 -17.36
C ILE A 158 -1.82 -10.89 -18.18
N TYR A 159 -3.07 -10.44 -18.34
CA TYR A 159 -3.38 -9.18 -19.03
C TYR A 159 -2.71 -7.97 -18.36
N LEU A 160 -2.81 -7.86 -17.03
CA LEU A 160 -2.26 -6.77 -16.25
C LEU A 160 -0.73 -6.76 -16.30
N ALA A 161 -0.08 -7.93 -16.28
CA ALA A 161 1.36 -8.03 -16.46
C ALA A 161 1.81 -7.49 -17.83
N PHE A 162 1.07 -7.81 -18.90
CA PHE A 162 1.34 -7.28 -20.23
C PHE A 162 1.13 -5.76 -20.30
N MET A 163 0.02 -5.24 -19.78
CA MET A 163 -0.25 -3.80 -19.75
C MET A 163 0.77 -3.05 -18.88
N SER A 164 1.16 -3.63 -17.75
CA SER A 164 2.20 -3.12 -16.86
C SER A 164 3.54 -2.99 -17.57
N TYR A 165 3.92 -3.98 -18.40
CA TYR A 165 5.15 -3.92 -19.17
C TYR A 165 5.15 -2.73 -20.16
N LEU A 166 4.03 -2.52 -20.86
CA LEU A 166 3.87 -1.40 -21.79
C LEU A 166 3.95 -0.03 -21.07
N LEU A 167 3.25 0.11 -19.93
CA LEU A 167 3.25 1.34 -19.14
C LEU A 167 4.64 1.64 -18.54
N THR A 168 5.33 0.63 -18.04
CA THR A 168 6.69 0.81 -17.50
C THR A 168 7.66 1.30 -18.56
N LYS A 169 7.54 0.82 -19.81
CA LYS A 169 8.34 1.33 -20.93
C LYS A 169 8.03 2.78 -21.26
N GLU A 170 6.74 3.15 -21.26
CA GLU A 170 6.30 4.52 -21.51
C GLU A 170 6.81 5.50 -20.44
N PHE A 171 6.58 5.18 -19.16
CA PHE A 171 7.00 6.02 -18.03
C PHE A 171 8.52 6.06 -17.87
N GLY A 172 9.21 4.96 -18.15
CA GLY A 172 10.67 4.89 -18.13
C GLY A 172 11.29 5.88 -19.11
N TRP A 173 10.72 6.03 -20.30
CA TRP A 173 11.22 6.97 -21.30
C TRP A 173 11.02 8.43 -20.90
N GLU A 174 9.88 8.76 -20.31
CA GLU A 174 9.60 10.11 -19.82
C GLU A 174 10.45 10.49 -18.59
N ASN A 175 10.58 9.58 -17.63
CA ASN A 175 11.44 9.80 -16.46
C ASN A 175 12.91 9.94 -16.86
N TYR A 176 13.36 9.18 -17.86
CA TYR A 176 14.71 9.35 -18.41
C TYR A 176 14.91 10.78 -18.94
N ARG A 177 13.96 11.33 -19.72
CA ARG A 177 14.08 12.69 -20.25
C ARG A 177 14.16 13.75 -19.16
N THR A 178 13.42 13.56 -18.06
CA THR A 178 13.36 14.53 -16.95
C THR A 178 14.60 14.49 -16.06
N TYR A 179 15.12 13.30 -15.74
CA TYR A 179 16.20 13.08 -14.77
C TYR A 179 17.54 12.64 -15.39
N SER A 180 17.71 12.74 -16.72
CA SER A 180 18.90 12.20 -17.45
C SER A 180 20.26 12.79 -17.05
N ALA A 181 20.29 13.99 -16.46
CA ALA A 181 21.54 14.73 -16.28
C ALA A 181 22.45 14.19 -15.16
N ASP A 182 21.90 13.50 -14.15
CA ASP A 182 22.70 12.92 -13.06
C ASP A 182 22.16 11.54 -12.66
N VAL A 183 23.01 10.52 -12.80
CA VAL A 183 22.70 9.13 -12.44
C VAL A 183 22.39 9.01 -10.93
N ARG A 184 23.08 9.77 -10.07
CA ARG A 184 22.89 9.70 -8.62
C ARG A 184 21.51 10.19 -8.19
N VAL A 185 21.04 11.28 -8.81
CA VAL A 185 19.70 11.84 -8.56
C VAL A 185 18.63 10.87 -9.04
N ARG A 186 18.84 10.26 -10.21
CA ARG A 186 17.92 9.25 -10.74
C ARG A 186 17.83 8.03 -9.82
N ASP A 187 18.94 7.51 -9.34
CA ASP A 187 18.93 6.35 -8.44
C ASP A 187 18.28 6.70 -7.09
N ALA A 188 18.52 7.90 -6.56
CA ALA A 188 17.84 8.39 -5.36
C ALA A 188 16.32 8.50 -5.58
N PHE A 189 15.88 8.99 -6.74
CA PHE A 189 14.46 9.07 -7.12
C PHE A 189 13.80 7.69 -7.15
N TRP A 190 14.44 6.69 -7.77
CA TRP A 190 13.92 5.33 -7.81
C TRP A 190 13.76 4.74 -6.40
N ASN A 191 14.79 4.85 -5.55
CA ASN A 191 14.72 4.35 -4.18
C ASN A 191 13.60 5.00 -3.37
N LEU A 192 13.44 6.32 -3.49
CA LEU A 192 12.38 7.07 -2.80
C LEU A 192 10.99 6.65 -3.28
N THR A 193 10.85 6.47 -4.59
CA THR A 193 9.59 6.07 -5.22
C THR A 193 9.20 4.63 -4.84
N ILE A 194 10.19 3.73 -4.72
CA ILE A 194 10.00 2.38 -4.18
C ILE A 194 9.51 2.46 -2.73
N LEU A 195 10.17 3.25 -1.89
CA LEU A 195 9.78 3.41 -0.50
C LEU A 195 8.35 3.96 -0.36
N GLN A 196 7.97 4.98 -1.13
CA GLN A 196 6.59 5.51 -1.15
C GLN A 196 5.56 4.45 -1.59
N THR A 197 5.96 3.54 -2.47
CA THR A 197 5.10 2.45 -2.94
C THR A 197 4.92 1.41 -1.86
N LEU A 198 6.00 0.99 -1.21
CA LEU A 198 5.98 0.02 -0.10
C LEU A 198 5.11 0.51 1.06
N ILE A 199 5.25 1.77 1.48
CA ILE A 199 4.42 2.35 2.56
C ILE A 199 2.91 2.27 2.22
N LYS A 200 2.52 2.44 0.95
CA LYS A 200 1.11 2.29 0.56
C LYS A 200 0.65 0.84 0.63
N MET A 201 1.50 -0.10 0.24
CA MET A 201 1.20 -1.52 0.40
C MET A 201 1.05 -1.88 1.89
N ASP A 202 1.95 -1.37 2.73
CA ASP A 202 1.92 -1.58 4.18
C ASP A 202 0.60 -1.11 4.80
N VAL A 203 0.06 0.04 4.36
CA VAL A 203 -1.27 0.52 4.81
C VAL A 203 -2.36 -0.51 4.59
N PHE A 204 -2.42 -1.11 3.40
CA PHE A 204 -3.44 -2.12 3.09
C PHE A 204 -3.25 -3.37 3.95
N PHE A 205 -2.05 -3.98 3.95
CA PHE A 205 -1.86 -5.27 4.62
C PHE A 205 -1.94 -5.17 6.15
N ILE A 206 -1.37 -4.12 6.76
CA ILE A 206 -1.46 -3.91 8.21
C ILE A 206 -2.91 -3.61 8.63
N GLY A 207 -3.63 -2.78 7.85
CA GLY A 207 -5.04 -2.49 8.09
C GLY A 207 -5.92 -3.73 7.96
N SER A 208 -5.73 -4.52 6.90
CA SER A 208 -6.45 -5.77 6.68
C SER A 208 -6.14 -6.81 7.75
N TYR A 209 -4.92 -6.91 8.27
CA TYR A 209 -4.62 -7.80 9.40
C TYR A 209 -5.43 -7.40 10.64
N ALA A 210 -5.54 -6.10 10.95
CA ALA A 210 -6.36 -5.64 12.07
C ALA A 210 -7.84 -6.01 11.89
N LEU A 211 -8.39 -5.88 10.68
CA LEU A 211 -9.77 -6.28 10.39
C LEU A 211 -10.01 -7.78 10.60
N GLN A 212 -9.04 -8.64 10.24
CA GLN A 212 -9.17 -10.10 10.38
C GLN A 212 -9.20 -10.60 11.82
N LEU A 213 -8.80 -9.78 12.79
CA LEU A 213 -8.82 -10.13 14.21
C LEU A 213 -10.17 -9.86 14.89
N ILE A 214 -11.07 -9.10 14.26
CA ILE A 214 -12.41 -8.79 14.77
C ILE A 214 -13.21 -10.07 15.16
N PRO A 215 -13.33 -11.09 14.29
CA PRO A 215 -14.14 -12.28 14.58
C PRO A 215 -13.45 -13.20 15.59
N SER A 216 -12.13 -13.04 15.81
CA SER A 216 -11.35 -13.92 16.68
C SER A 216 -11.81 -13.90 18.14
N GLN A 217 -12.52 -12.86 18.58
CA GLN A 217 -13.09 -12.81 19.92
C GLN A 217 -14.14 -13.91 20.15
N GLN A 218 -15.00 -14.16 19.15
CA GLN A 218 -16.05 -15.18 19.22
C GLN A 218 -15.48 -16.60 19.17
N ILE A 219 -14.28 -16.76 18.60
CA ILE A 219 -13.53 -18.02 18.48
C ILE A 219 -12.61 -18.23 19.71
N GLY A 220 -12.70 -17.39 20.75
CA GLY A 220 -11.98 -17.59 22.03
C GLY A 220 -10.68 -16.81 22.17
N TYR A 221 -10.31 -15.95 21.21
CA TYR A 221 -9.16 -15.04 21.36
C TYR A 221 -9.56 -13.74 22.08
N TYR A 222 -9.67 -13.78 23.41
CA TYR A 222 -10.12 -12.64 24.22
C TYR A 222 -9.21 -11.41 24.16
N SER A 223 -7.93 -11.57 23.85
CA SER A 223 -6.99 -10.45 23.71
C SER A 223 -7.06 -9.77 22.33
N SER A 224 -7.96 -10.19 21.43
CA SER A 224 -8.10 -9.63 20.08
C SER A 224 -8.31 -8.12 20.09
N VAL A 225 -9.18 -7.60 20.96
CA VAL A 225 -9.52 -6.17 21.01
C VAL A 225 -8.30 -5.29 21.32
N ALA A 226 -7.47 -5.71 22.28
CA ALA A 226 -6.25 -5.00 22.63
C ALA A 226 -5.23 -5.04 21.48
N GLU A 227 -5.15 -6.17 20.78
CA GLU A 227 -4.27 -6.32 19.62
C GLU A 227 -4.73 -5.48 18.43
N ILE A 228 -6.03 -5.47 18.13
CA ILE A 228 -6.63 -4.62 17.08
C ILE A 228 -6.31 -3.15 17.39
N ALA A 229 -6.54 -2.71 18.63
CA ALA A 229 -6.23 -1.35 19.03
C ALA A 229 -4.73 -1.03 18.86
N LEU A 230 -3.85 -1.91 19.32
CA LEU A 230 -2.40 -1.73 19.17
C LEU A 230 -2.02 -1.61 17.69
N VAL A 231 -2.41 -2.56 16.84
CA VAL A 231 -2.06 -2.57 15.42
C VAL A 231 -2.65 -1.35 14.70
N PHE A 232 -3.91 -1.01 14.99
CA PHE A 232 -4.57 0.12 14.36
C PHE A 232 -3.92 1.45 14.76
N PHE A 233 -3.79 1.74 16.06
CA PHE A 233 -3.27 3.04 16.51
C PHE A 233 -1.76 3.17 16.28
N VAL A 234 -0.97 2.18 16.73
CA VAL A 234 0.49 2.23 16.59
C VAL A 234 0.89 2.05 15.13
N GLY A 235 0.26 1.13 14.40
CA GLY A 235 0.52 0.93 12.97
C GLY A 235 0.18 2.16 12.15
N THR A 236 -0.99 2.77 12.35
CA THR A 236 -1.36 4.01 11.63
C THR A 236 -0.41 5.15 11.95
N LEU A 237 -0.06 5.36 13.23
CA LEU A 237 0.89 6.39 13.62
C LEU A 237 2.26 6.18 12.94
N LEU A 238 2.76 4.95 12.94
CA LEU A 238 4.03 4.59 12.32
C LEU A 238 4.00 4.84 10.80
N LEU A 239 2.92 4.44 10.13
CA LEU A 239 2.73 4.67 8.69
C LEU A 239 2.62 6.17 8.36
N LEU A 240 1.95 6.96 9.20
CA LEU A 240 1.86 8.42 9.04
C LEU A 240 3.23 9.10 9.20
N ILE A 241 3.99 8.74 10.25
CA ILE A 241 5.35 9.23 10.46
C ILE A 241 6.22 8.90 9.25
N SER A 242 6.12 7.67 8.73
CA SER A 242 6.85 7.22 7.55
C SER A 242 6.46 8.01 6.30
N TRP A 243 5.16 8.21 6.06
CA TRP A 243 4.66 8.96 4.92
C TRP A 243 5.14 10.43 4.95
N VAL A 244 4.95 11.11 6.08
CA VAL A 244 5.40 12.51 6.28
C VAL A 244 6.92 12.60 6.10
N SER A 245 7.67 11.66 6.67
CA SER A 245 9.12 11.62 6.55
C SER A 245 9.58 11.54 5.10
N VAL A 246 8.93 10.72 4.27
CA VAL A 246 9.31 10.49 2.88
C VAL A 246 8.85 11.63 1.96
N VAL A 247 7.65 12.19 2.20
CA VAL A 247 7.11 13.30 1.40
C VAL A 247 7.90 14.59 1.62
N TYR A 248 8.26 14.89 2.86
CA TYR A 248 9.04 16.08 3.19
C TYR A 248 10.56 15.83 3.25
N GLU A 249 10.99 14.61 2.92
CA GLU A 249 12.40 14.17 2.95
C GLU A 249 13.12 14.49 4.29
N MET A 250 12.40 14.32 5.41
CA MET A 250 12.91 14.61 6.75
C MET A 250 13.75 13.46 7.31
N LYS A 251 15.08 13.56 7.18
CA LYS A 251 16.04 12.51 7.58
C LYS A 251 15.91 12.02 9.03
N TYR A 252 15.70 12.90 10.00
CA TYR A 252 15.59 12.50 11.42
C TYR A 252 14.27 11.80 11.71
N LEU A 253 13.19 12.22 11.05
CA LEU A 253 11.90 11.54 11.14
C LEU A 253 11.99 10.15 10.49
N LEU A 254 12.76 10.03 9.39
CA LEU A 254 13.00 8.75 8.72
C LEU A 254 13.78 7.79 9.62
N LEU A 255 14.79 8.30 10.31
CA LEU A 255 15.56 7.52 11.27
C LEU A 255 14.69 7.00 12.42
N SER A 256 13.78 7.83 12.94
CA SER A 256 12.79 7.38 13.92
C SER A 256 11.90 6.26 13.37
N ALA A 257 11.37 6.44 12.15
CA ALA A 257 10.55 5.41 11.49
C ALA A 257 11.30 4.08 11.30
N ILE A 258 12.58 4.11 10.89
CA ILE A 258 13.42 2.91 10.73
C ILE A 258 13.51 2.13 12.03
N ASN A 259 13.76 2.80 13.15
CA ASN A 259 13.85 2.15 14.46
C ASN A 259 12.51 1.53 14.88
N LEU A 260 11.40 2.23 14.65
CA LEU A 260 10.05 1.73 14.95
C LEU A 260 9.68 0.52 14.10
N TYR A 261 9.98 0.52 12.79
CA TYR A 261 9.80 -0.67 11.95
C TYR A 261 10.69 -1.84 12.38
N GLY A 262 11.92 -1.56 12.83
CA GLY A 262 12.79 -2.59 13.39
C GLY A 262 12.19 -3.28 14.61
N ILE A 263 11.57 -2.50 15.51
CA ILE A 263 10.86 -3.04 16.67
C ILE A 263 9.58 -3.78 16.25
N SER A 264 8.83 -3.26 15.27
CA SER A 264 7.59 -3.90 14.82
C SER A 264 7.83 -5.26 14.17
N LEU A 265 8.99 -5.49 13.53
CA LEU A 265 9.37 -6.81 13.01
C LEU A 265 9.44 -7.89 14.10
N ILE A 266 9.87 -7.53 15.31
CA ILE A 266 9.87 -8.47 16.46
C ILE A 266 8.44 -8.88 16.79
N TYR A 267 7.52 -7.91 16.80
CA TYR A 267 6.09 -8.18 17.03
C TYR A 267 5.50 -9.06 15.93
N TRP A 268 5.74 -8.76 14.66
CA TRP A 268 5.22 -9.56 13.54
C TRP A 268 5.75 -11.00 13.56
N ALA A 269 7.04 -11.18 13.84
CA ALA A 269 7.64 -12.51 13.99
C ALA A 269 7.06 -13.28 15.18
N PHE A 270 6.91 -12.62 16.34
CA PHE A 270 6.27 -13.20 17.52
C PHE A 270 4.84 -13.65 17.23
N ARG A 271 4.06 -12.83 16.52
CA ARG A 271 2.67 -13.16 16.15
C ARG A 271 2.62 -14.33 15.18
N LEU A 272 3.48 -14.36 14.16
CA LEU A 272 3.56 -15.49 13.23
C LEU A 272 3.85 -16.80 13.96
N VAL A 273 4.85 -16.82 14.84
CA VAL A 273 5.18 -18.02 15.63
C VAL A 273 4.01 -18.42 16.55
N SER A 274 3.38 -17.44 17.20
CA SER A 274 2.27 -17.69 18.11
C SER A 274 1.04 -18.32 17.44
N ILE A 275 0.77 -17.94 16.18
CA ILE A 275 -0.33 -18.50 15.39
C ILE A 275 0.04 -19.85 14.80
N CYS A 276 1.32 -20.08 14.47
CA CYS A 276 1.78 -21.36 13.93
C CYS A 276 1.79 -22.49 14.96
N ILE A 277 2.00 -22.22 16.24
CA ILE A 277 2.04 -23.25 17.29
C ILE A 277 0.61 -23.65 17.68
N PRO A 278 0.15 -24.87 17.39
CA PRO A 278 -1.17 -25.33 17.79
C PRO A 278 -1.24 -25.49 19.31
N LYS A 279 -2.39 -25.15 19.89
CA LYS A 279 -2.70 -25.29 21.32
C LYS A 279 -3.89 -26.23 21.48
N SER A 280 -4.09 -26.78 22.68
CA SER A 280 -5.23 -27.68 22.94
C SER A 280 -6.58 -26.97 22.80
N ASP A 281 -6.63 -25.68 23.15
CA ASP A 281 -7.76 -24.78 22.88
C ASP A 281 -7.23 -23.67 21.97
N ASP A 282 -7.25 -23.94 20.67
CA ASP A 282 -6.64 -23.08 19.65
C ASP A 282 -7.66 -22.12 19.02
N PRO A 283 -7.64 -20.82 19.38
CA PRO A 283 -8.59 -19.87 18.84
C PRO A 283 -8.32 -19.52 17.36
N TYR A 284 -7.20 -19.99 16.78
CA TYR A 284 -6.82 -19.70 15.41
C TYR A 284 -7.13 -20.84 14.45
N GLU A 285 -7.62 -21.99 14.93
CA GLU A 285 -7.79 -23.21 14.12
C GLU A 285 -8.47 -22.92 12.76
N TYR A 286 -9.58 -22.17 12.79
CA TYR A 286 -10.40 -21.86 11.62
C TYR A 286 -9.90 -20.68 10.78
N THR A 287 -9.02 -19.82 11.30
CA THR A 287 -8.59 -18.56 10.64
C THR A 287 -7.09 -18.53 10.30
N ARG A 288 -6.36 -19.57 10.73
CA ARG A 288 -4.90 -19.70 10.68
C ARG A 288 -4.32 -19.45 9.28
N ARG A 289 -4.95 -19.98 8.24
CA ARG A 289 -4.42 -19.89 6.86
C ARG A 289 -4.35 -18.43 6.38
N PHE A 290 -5.41 -17.67 6.61
CA PHE A 290 -5.44 -16.25 6.27
C PHE A 290 -4.49 -15.43 7.14
N LEU A 291 -4.48 -15.67 8.45
CA LEU A 291 -3.59 -14.96 9.36
C LEU A 291 -2.11 -15.17 9.01
N ILE A 292 -1.71 -16.40 8.71
CA ILE A 292 -0.33 -16.72 8.28
C ILE A 292 -0.01 -16.04 6.95
N PHE A 293 -0.92 -16.08 5.97
CA PHE A 293 -0.73 -15.45 4.67
C PHE A 293 -0.46 -13.94 4.83
N PHE A 294 -1.30 -13.22 5.58
CA PHE A 294 -1.11 -11.79 5.82
C PHE A 294 0.18 -11.49 6.58
N LEU A 295 0.46 -12.25 7.65
CA LEU A 295 1.67 -12.05 8.44
C LEU A 295 2.94 -12.27 7.62
N ALA A 296 2.97 -13.30 6.77
CA ALA A 296 4.09 -13.55 5.88
C ALA A 296 4.31 -12.38 4.90
N VAL A 297 3.25 -11.87 4.30
CA VAL A 297 3.32 -10.71 3.38
C VAL A 297 3.76 -9.45 4.14
N ILE A 298 3.21 -9.18 5.33
CA ILE A 298 3.58 -8.02 6.16
C ILE A 298 5.08 -8.07 6.51
N ILE A 299 5.60 -9.22 6.95
CA ILE A 299 7.01 -9.35 7.29
C ILE A 299 7.89 -9.04 6.08
N VAL A 300 7.56 -9.58 4.90
CA VAL A 300 8.32 -9.32 3.67
C VAL A 300 8.26 -7.84 3.27
N LEU A 301 7.07 -7.23 3.33
CA LEU A 301 6.90 -5.81 3.00
C LEU A 301 7.63 -4.91 3.98
N VAL A 302 7.50 -5.13 5.29
CA VAL A 302 8.18 -4.32 6.32
C VAL A 302 9.70 -4.47 6.22
N LEU A 303 10.22 -5.67 5.93
CA LEU A 303 11.66 -5.87 5.66
C LEU A 303 12.14 -5.04 4.45
N ALA A 304 11.37 -5.06 3.36
CA ALA A 304 11.65 -4.22 2.20
C ALA A 304 11.56 -2.72 2.55
N THR A 305 10.55 -2.31 3.33
CA THR A 305 10.37 -0.92 3.79
C THR A 305 11.56 -0.45 4.62
N VAL A 306 12.05 -1.26 5.56
CA VAL A 306 13.25 -0.96 6.34
C VAL A 306 14.48 -0.84 5.43
N PHE A 307 14.69 -1.80 4.53
CA PHE A 307 15.82 -1.82 3.62
C PHE A 307 15.89 -0.55 2.76
N TYR A 308 14.79 -0.19 2.08
CA TYR A 308 14.74 1.02 1.26
C TYR A 308 14.75 2.30 2.10
N SER A 309 14.19 2.30 3.32
CA SER A 309 14.31 3.44 4.25
C SER A 309 15.76 3.73 4.61
N VAL A 310 16.57 2.71 4.87
CA VAL A 310 18.01 2.89 5.15
C VAL A 310 18.74 3.47 3.94
N ILE A 311 18.43 3.01 2.72
CA ILE A 311 19.03 3.56 1.50
C ILE A 311 18.64 5.03 1.31
N CYS A 312 17.36 5.36 1.45
CA CYS A 312 16.87 6.74 1.36
C CYS A 312 17.50 7.63 2.43
N PHE A 313 17.63 7.16 3.67
CA PHE A 313 18.28 7.89 4.74
C PHE A 313 19.76 8.19 4.42
N ARG A 314 20.50 7.19 3.89
CA ARG A 314 21.90 7.38 3.46
C ARG A 314 22.01 8.41 2.33
N ASN A 315 21.06 8.43 1.41
CA ASN A 315 21.01 9.43 0.33
C ASN A 315 20.77 10.84 0.89
N MET A 316 19.81 11.00 1.81
CA MET A 316 19.52 12.29 2.46
C MET A 316 20.70 12.79 3.32
N MET A 317 21.41 11.89 4.00
CA MET A 317 22.62 12.23 4.76
C MET A 317 23.75 12.76 3.88
N ARG A 318 23.81 12.33 2.62
CA ARG A 318 24.73 12.84 1.59
C ARG A 318 24.24 14.14 0.93
N GLY A 319 23.09 14.66 1.34
CA GLY A 319 22.52 15.90 0.80
C GLY A 319 21.73 15.73 -0.51
N LEU A 320 21.38 14.49 -0.89
CA LEU A 320 20.58 14.21 -2.08
C LEU A 320 19.09 14.27 -1.71
N TYR A 321 18.46 15.41 -1.98
CA TYR A 321 17.02 15.62 -1.82
C TYR A 321 16.38 15.72 -3.21
N VAL A 322 15.45 14.83 -3.51
CA VAL A 322 14.90 14.68 -4.87
C VAL A 322 13.60 15.44 -4.99
N LEU A 323 12.67 15.24 -4.06
CA LEU A 323 11.35 15.87 -4.11
C LEU A 323 11.40 17.36 -3.79
N THR A 324 12.25 17.78 -2.85
CA THR A 324 12.35 19.21 -2.53
C THR A 324 12.99 20.04 -3.64
N VAL A 325 13.79 19.41 -4.51
CA VAL A 325 14.53 20.09 -5.59
C VAL A 325 13.79 19.99 -6.93
N PHE A 326 13.19 18.84 -7.25
CA PHE A 326 12.57 18.57 -8.55
C PHE A 326 11.04 18.43 -8.50
N GLY A 327 10.42 18.44 -7.31
CA GLY A 327 9.00 18.13 -7.12
C GLY A 327 8.02 19.32 -7.15
N ARG A 328 8.48 20.57 -7.36
CA ARG A 328 7.57 21.73 -7.43
C ARG A 328 6.94 21.86 -8.83
N PRO A 329 5.60 22.01 -8.95
CA PRO A 329 4.99 22.45 -10.18
C PRO A 329 5.46 23.88 -10.51
N GLU A 330 5.68 24.16 -11.79
CA GLU A 330 6.29 25.39 -12.34
C GLU A 330 5.58 26.71 -11.96
N ASN A 331 4.43 26.65 -11.28
CA ASN A 331 3.49 27.76 -11.10
C ASN A 331 3.30 28.25 -9.65
N GLU A 332 4.06 27.76 -8.66
CA GLU A 332 4.02 28.33 -7.31
C GLU A 332 5.15 29.35 -7.08
N PRO A 333 4.86 30.58 -6.61
CA PRO A 333 5.90 31.49 -6.16
C PRO A 333 6.57 30.89 -4.92
N GLU A 334 7.88 30.65 -5.03
CA GLU A 334 8.66 30.03 -3.95
C GLU A 334 8.62 30.86 -2.66
N GLY A 335 7.83 30.40 -1.70
CA GLY A 335 7.97 30.79 -0.29
C GLY A 335 9.27 30.22 0.29
N ARG A 336 9.96 31.07 1.05
CA ARG A 336 11.25 30.88 1.76
C ARG A 336 11.62 29.41 2.05
N SER A 337 12.80 29.02 1.58
CA SER A 337 13.55 27.88 2.12
C SER A 337 13.69 28.01 3.65
N PRO A 338 13.44 26.96 4.46
CA PRO A 338 13.56 27.02 5.92
C PRO A 338 15.01 27.05 6.43
N TYR A 339 16.01 27.01 5.57
CA TYR A 339 17.42 27.00 5.98
C TYR A 339 18.09 28.33 5.64
N VAL A 340 17.85 29.34 6.48
CA VAL A 340 18.75 30.49 6.59
C VAL A 340 19.84 30.12 7.58
N GLY A 341 20.99 29.74 7.05
CA GLY A 341 22.24 29.70 7.80
C GLY A 341 22.66 31.13 8.16
N THR A 342 22.90 31.33 9.44
CA THR A 342 23.38 32.52 10.12
C THR A 342 24.57 33.14 9.40
N ASN A 343 24.43 34.36 8.90
CA ASN A 343 25.57 35.24 8.63
C ASN A 343 25.41 36.50 9.47
N ASN A 344 26.13 36.53 10.58
CA ASN A 344 26.53 37.76 11.23
C ASN A 344 27.30 38.59 10.22
N ASN A 345 26.92 39.85 10.01
CA ASN A 345 27.88 40.86 9.61
C ASN A 345 27.48 42.25 10.12
N TYR A 346 28.44 42.83 10.80
CA TYR A 346 28.57 44.18 11.32
C TYR A 346 27.94 45.27 10.44
N SER A 347 27.10 46.09 11.06
CA SER A 347 26.64 47.37 10.56
C SER A 347 27.70 48.45 10.80
N GLY A 348 28.26 49.01 9.71
CA GLY A 348 28.96 50.30 9.68
C GLY A 348 28.14 51.34 8.91
N PRO A 349 28.16 52.64 9.29
CA PRO A 349 27.20 53.64 8.79
C PRO A 349 27.75 54.58 7.70
N ASN A 350 26.82 55.28 7.02
CA ASN A 350 26.96 56.46 6.12
C ASN A 350 27.44 56.16 4.68
N ASN A 351 27.00 56.83 3.60
CA ASN A 351 26.47 58.19 3.46
C ASN A 351 25.71 58.40 2.11
N ASN A 352 24.93 59.47 2.04
CA ASN A 352 24.18 60.02 0.89
C ASN A 352 25.06 60.50 -0.29
N TYR A 353 24.51 60.54 -1.52
CA TYR A 353 24.32 61.70 -2.43
C TYR A 353 24.28 61.37 -3.95
N LEU A 354 23.21 61.84 -4.63
CA LEU A 354 23.05 62.49 -5.96
C LEU A 354 23.81 62.04 -7.25
N GLY A 355 23.06 62.03 -8.37
CA GLY A 355 23.55 62.14 -9.77
C GLY A 355 22.89 61.11 -10.71
N ALA A 356 21.86 61.46 -11.49
CA ALA A 356 21.90 62.07 -12.83
C ALA A 356 22.32 61.10 -13.95
N ASP A 357 21.41 60.98 -14.92
CA ASP A 357 21.37 60.29 -16.22
C ASP A 357 22.69 59.86 -16.88
N ASP A 358 22.69 58.65 -17.46
CA ASP A 358 23.16 58.43 -18.83
C ASP A 358 22.80 57.01 -19.32
N ASP A 359 22.10 56.98 -20.46
CA ASP A 359 21.76 55.79 -21.24
C ASP A 359 23.03 55.18 -21.88
N LEU A 360 23.35 53.93 -21.53
CA LEU A 360 24.25 53.08 -22.31
C LEU A 360 23.75 51.62 -22.22
N GLU A 361 23.13 51.17 -23.31
CA GLU A 361 22.71 49.79 -23.52
C GLU A 361 23.91 48.82 -23.33
N SER A 362 23.74 47.83 -22.44
CA SER A 362 24.66 46.69 -22.29
C SER A 362 24.12 45.44 -22.98
N PRO A 363 24.98 44.58 -23.54
CA PRO A 363 24.56 43.51 -24.44
C PRO A 363 23.78 42.43 -23.68
N SER A 364 22.70 41.96 -24.31
CA SER A 364 21.75 40.98 -23.80
C SER A 364 22.39 39.87 -22.97
N SER A 365 22.31 39.96 -21.64
CA SER A 365 22.48 38.78 -20.80
C SER A 365 21.33 37.84 -21.12
N LYS A 366 21.63 36.69 -21.75
CA LYS A 366 20.68 35.58 -21.81
C LYS A 366 20.29 35.30 -20.37
N ARG A 367 19.07 35.70 -19.97
CA ARG A 367 18.48 35.31 -18.69
C ARG A 367 18.50 33.79 -18.65
N MET A 368 19.48 33.21 -17.94
CA MET A 368 19.47 31.79 -17.61
C MET A 368 18.11 31.48 -17.01
N SER A 369 17.51 30.39 -17.48
CA SER A 369 16.29 29.88 -16.88
C SER A 369 16.54 29.64 -15.40
N LYS A 370 15.55 29.94 -14.53
CA LYS A 370 15.71 29.75 -13.08
C LYS A 370 16.07 28.30 -12.69
N ARG A 371 15.70 27.34 -13.55
CA ARG A 371 16.11 25.93 -13.48
C ARG A 371 17.62 25.76 -13.71
N GLU A 372 18.20 26.48 -14.67
CA GLU A 372 19.65 26.49 -14.92
C GLU A 372 20.41 27.11 -13.75
N SER A 373 19.88 28.15 -13.09
CA SER A 373 20.50 28.72 -11.88
C SER A 373 20.43 27.78 -10.66
N ALA A 374 19.33 27.03 -10.48
CA ALA A 374 19.20 26.06 -9.40
C ALA A 374 20.15 24.86 -9.61
N ILE A 375 20.20 24.33 -10.84
CA ILE A 375 21.17 23.30 -11.24
C ILE A 375 22.61 23.80 -11.02
N ARG A 376 22.89 25.06 -11.37
CA ARG A 376 24.21 25.67 -11.18
C ARG A 376 24.54 25.87 -9.69
N GLN A 377 23.59 26.27 -8.85
CA GLN A 377 23.79 26.37 -7.40
C GLN A 377 24.06 24.99 -6.78
N GLN A 378 23.34 23.95 -7.21
CA GLN A 378 23.58 22.60 -6.72
C GLN A 378 24.95 22.08 -7.18
N GLN A 379 25.33 22.33 -8.43
CA GLN A 379 26.69 22.04 -8.92
C GLN A 379 27.78 22.80 -8.16
N LEU A 380 27.52 24.04 -7.74
CA LEU A 380 28.44 24.82 -6.91
C LEU A 380 28.56 24.25 -5.49
N ILE A 381 27.46 23.83 -4.88
CA ILE A 381 27.46 23.17 -3.56
C ILE A 381 28.20 21.83 -3.63
N THR A 382 27.96 21.02 -4.67
CA THR A 382 28.66 19.75 -4.88
C THR A 382 30.15 19.95 -5.13
N LYS A 383 30.54 21.01 -5.85
CA LYS A 383 31.97 21.38 -6.02
C LYS A 383 32.61 21.84 -4.71
N GLN A 384 31.94 22.68 -3.93
CA GLN A 384 32.43 23.12 -2.62
C GLN A 384 32.58 21.98 -1.60
N GLN A 385 31.78 20.91 -1.73
CA GLN A 385 31.95 19.70 -0.91
C GLN A 385 33.13 18.81 -1.36
N HIS A 386 33.51 18.85 -2.64
CA HIS A 386 34.69 18.15 -3.16
C HIS A 386 36.00 18.92 -2.98
N GLU A 387 35.95 20.24 -2.83
CA GLU A 387 37.11 21.11 -2.64
C GLU A 387 37.47 21.37 -1.17
N LYS A 388 36.82 20.75 -0.18
CA LYS A 388 37.31 20.84 1.21
C LYS A 388 38.70 20.19 1.28
N PRO A 389 39.77 20.96 1.57
CA PRO A 389 41.07 20.35 1.78
C PRO A 389 40.98 19.48 3.04
N ILE A 390 41.57 18.29 2.95
CA ILE A 390 41.92 17.48 4.12
C ILE A 390 42.91 18.34 4.90
N LEU A 391 42.43 18.98 5.96
CA LEU A 391 43.28 19.54 6.99
C LEU A 391 43.56 18.39 7.96
N ASP A 392 44.84 18.02 8.04
CA ASP A 392 45.43 17.07 8.98
C ASP A 392 45.03 17.32 10.44
#